data_AF-A0A8J6G5R7-F1
#
_entry.id   AF-A0A8J6G5R7-F1
#
_cell.length_a   1.000
_cell.length_b   1.000
_cell.length_c   1.000
_cell.angle_alpha   90.00
_cell.angle_beta   90.00
_cell.angle_gamma   90.00
#
_symmetry.space_group_name_H-M   'P 1'
#
loop_
_entity.id
_entity.type
_entity.pdbx_description
1 polymer ?
#
loop_
_entity_poly.entity_id
_entity_poly.type
_entity_poly.pdbx_seq_one_letter_code
_entity_poly.pdbx_strand_id
1 'polypeptide(L)'
;MCGTREGTGSREGFITCHLLGLEDVGAEGEQRKGDCKRLYISNSDDSGRSLPSLGLSLSLQPFVYPVCTPEGVVFDLLNIVPWLKKYGTNPSNGEKLDGKSLIKLNFAKNSEGQYHCPVLYSVFTDNTHIVAIRTTGNVYTYEAVEQLNIKAKNLRDLLTDEPFSRQDIITLQDPTNLDKFNVSNFFHVKNNMKVIDPGMDNHGCHEEKAKQDPSYYLKNTNAETRETLQELYKEFKGDEILAATMKAPEKKKVDQLNAAHYSTGKVSASFTSTAMVPETTHEAAVIDEDVLRYQFVKKKGYVRLHTNKGDLNLELHCDLTPKTCENFIKLCKKQYYDGTIFHRSIRNFVIQGGDPTGTGTGGESYWSKPFKDEFRPNLSHTGRGVLSMANSGPNTNKSQFFITFRSCAYLDKKHTIFGRVVGGFDTLTAMENVESDPKTDRPKEEIRICATTVFVDPYEEADAQIAQERKKTQQQVDPEAKVKTSQPQPGSQGPQTYRQGVGKYINPAATKRAAEEEPSTSTAVPTAKKKPSRGFGDFSSW
;
A
#
# COMPACT_ATOMS: atom_id res chain seq x y z
N MET A 1 -40.95 -34.03 -57.09
CA MET A 1 -40.06 -34.97 -57.83
C MET A 1 -38.62 -34.63 -57.45
N CYS A 2 -37.64 -35.51 -57.32
CA CYS A 2 -37.50 -36.96 -57.11
C CYS A 2 -35.99 -37.24 -57.33
N GLY A 3 -35.37 -38.14 -56.56
CA GLY A 3 -33.92 -38.45 -56.61
C GLY A 3 -33.05 -37.51 -55.75
N THR A 4 -31.93 -37.92 -55.15
CA THR A 4 -31.20 -39.22 -55.06
C THR A 4 -30.14 -39.07 -53.91
N ARG A 5 -29.48 -40.09 -53.32
CA ARG A 5 -29.37 -41.55 -53.58
C ARG A 5 -29.05 -42.35 -52.28
N GLU A 6 -28.61 -43.61 -52.44
CA GLU A 6 -27.95 -44.55 -51.51
C GLU A 6 -26.82 -43.89 -50.66
N GLY A 7 -26.56 -44.24 -49.39
CA GLY A 7 -26.11 -45.54 -48.82
C GLY A 7 -24.77 -45.27 -48.09
N THR A 8 -24.27 -45.99 -47.08
CA THR A 8 -24.60 -47.28 -46.42
C THR A 8 -24.13 -47.24 -44.95
N GLY A 9 -24.65 -48.12 -44.07
CA GLY A 9 -24.16 -48.23 -42.68
C GLY A 9 -25.16 -48.91 -41.75
N SER A 10 -25.12 -50.23 -41.67
CA SER A 10 -26.12 -51.02 -40.91
C SER A 10 -26.07 -50.78 -39.40
N ARG A 11 -27.27 -50.77 -38.81
CA ARG A 11 -27.50 -50.96 -37.37
C ARG A 11 -27.52 -52.46 -37.05
N GLU A 12 -27.07 -52.82 -35.86
CA GLU A 12 -27.70 -53.78 -34.92
C GLU A 12 -26.88 -53.75 -33.60
N GLY A 13 -27.45 -53.80 -32.40
CA GLY A 13 -28.87 -53.89 -32.03
C GLY A 13 -29.17 -53.20 -30.68
N PHE A 14 -30.46 -53.01 -30.42
CA PHE A 14 -31.00 -52.47 -29.16
C PHE A 14 -30.77 -53.42 -27.98
N ILE A 15 -30.70 -52.86 -26.76
CA ILE A 15 -31.69 -53.11 -25.70
C ILE A 15 -31.85 -51.83 -24.89
N THR A 16 -33.10 -51.45 -24.65
CA THR A 16 -33.55 -50.22 -23.98
C THR A 16 -33.72 -50.40 -22.47
N CYS A 17 -33.48 -49.33 -21.70
CA CYS A 17 -34.46 -48.95 -20.69
C CYS A 17 -34.58 -47.42 -20.53
N HIS A 18 -35.75 -46.92 -20.89
CA HIS A 18 -36.32 -45.60 -20.65
C HIS A 18 -36.59 -45.36 -19.13
N LEU A 19 -36.87 -44.16 -18.60
CA LEU A 19 -36.73 -42.73 -19.01
C LEU A 19 -37.11 -41.89 -17.75
N LEU A 20 -37.21 -40.56 -17.90
CA LEU A 20 -37.80 -39.56 -16.98
C LEU A 20 -36.90 -39.15 -15.80
N GLY A 21 -36.66 -37.86 -15.54
CA GLY A 21 -37.06 -36.67 -16.30
C GLY A 21 -37.08 -35.43 -15.42
N LEU A 22 -36.35 -34.38 -15.80
CA LEU A 22 -36.42 -33.04 -15.18
C LEU A 22 -36.18 -32.01 -16.29
N GLU A 23 -37.13 -31.09 -16.45
CA GLU A 23 -37.14 -30.03 -17.47
C GLU A 23 -36.48 -28.74 -16.95
N ASP A 24 -36.14 -27.86 -17.89
CA ASP A 24 -35.45 -26.58 -17.66
C ASP A 24 -36.25 -25.56 -16.83
N VAL A 25 -35.55 -24.76 -16.01
CA VAL A 25 -35.88 -23.33 -15.82
C VAL A 25 -34.59 -22.51 -15.80
N GLY A 26 -34.54 -21.48 -16.64
CA GLY A 26 -33.35 -20.72 -16.98
C GLY A 26 -32.65 -19.93 -15.86
N ALA A 27 -31.38 -19.62 -16.12
CA ALA A 27 -30.55 -18.75 -15.31
C ALA A 27 -30.40 -17.37 -15.96
N GLU A 28 -31.07 -16.36 -15.40
CA GLU A 28 -30.63 -14.97 -15.53
C GLU A 28 -29.51 -14.69 -14.52
N GLY A 29 -28.51 -13.91 -14.92
CA GLY A 29 -27.34 -13.63 -14.09
C GLY A 29 -27.46 -12.31 -13.31
N GLU A 30 -26.92 -12.27 -12.10
CA GLU A 30 -26.58 -11.01 -11.45
C GLU A 30 -25.22 -11.11 -10.72
N GLN A 31 -24.32 -10.17 -11.02
CA GLN A 31 -23.02 -10.07 -10.37
C GLN A 31 -23.15 -9.44 -8.97
N ARG A 32 -22.65 -10.11 -7.94
CA ARG A 32 -22.27 -9.45 -6.68
C ARG A 32 -20.83 -9.78 -6.29
N LYS A 33 -19.98 -8.75 -6.34
CA LYS A 33 -18.65 -8.78 -5.72
C LYS A 33 -18.82 -8.85 -4.20
N GLY A 34 -18.11 -9.75 -3.54
CA GLY A 34 -17.98 -9.80 -2.08
C GLY A 34 -16.51 -9.96 -1.70
N ASP A 35 -15.95 -8.97 -1.00
CA ASP A 35 -14.53 -8.95 -0.63
C ASP A 35 -14.21 -10.02 0.43
N CYS A 36 -13.61 -11.13 -0.01
CA CYS A 36 -13.12 -12.16 0.90
C CYS A 36 -11.70 -11.83 1.38
N LYS A 37 -11.58 -11.09 2.50
CA LYS A 37 -10.28 -10.79 3.13
C LYS A 37 -9.63 -12.06 3.66
N ARG A 38 -8.62 -12.54 2.93
CA ARG A 38 -7.76 -13.67 3.32
C ARG A 38 -6.88 -13.26 4.51
N LEU A 39 -7.27 -13.66 5.71
CA LEU A 39 -6.48 -13.46 6.94
C LEU A 39 -5.23 -14.35 6.91
N TYR A 40 -4.11 -13.79 6.46
CA TYR A 40 -2.78 -14.38 6.65
C TYR A 40 -2.36 -14.18 8.10
N ILE A 41 -2.29 -15.27 8.88
CA ILE A 41 -1.66 -15.27 10.19
C ILE A 41 -0.19 -15.65 10.01
N SER A 42 0.70 -14.71 10.34
CA SER A 42 2.15 -14.88 10.29
C SER A 42 2.64 -15.81 11.41
N ASN A 43 3.55 -16.72 11.08
CA ASN A 43 4.23 -17.56 12.07
C ASN A 43 5.11 -16.72 12.99
N SER A 44 4.79 -16.72 14.28
CA SER A 44 5.65 -16.26 15.38
C SER A 44 5.26 -17.04 16.63
N ASP A 45 6.19 -17.78 17.20
CA ASP A 45 6.18 -18.45 18.52
C ASP A 45 5.02 -19.41 18.86
N ASP A 46 5.41 -20.67 19.06
CA ASP A 46 4.57 -21.88 19.08
C ASP A 46 4.52 -22.53 20.48
N SER A 47 3.89 -21.85 21.44
CA SER A 47 3.60 -22.42 22.76
C SER A 47 2.30 -21.87 23.34
N GLY A 48 1.23 -22.68 23.35
CA GLY A 48 0.03 -22.43 24.17
C GLY A 48 -1.15 -21.71 23.50
N ARG A 49 -1.48 -21.99 22.23
CA ARG A 49 -2.69 -21.44 21.59
C ARG A 49 -3.88 -22.40 21.68
N SER A 50 -4.99 -21.91 22.25
CA SER A 50 -6.32 -22.54 22.09
C SER A 50 -6.86 -22.26 20.69
N LEU A 51 -7.70 -23.15 20.18
CA LEU A 51 -8.46 -22.87 18.95
C LEU A 51 -9.52 -21.77 19.18
N PRO A 52 -9.87 -21.00 18.12
CA PRO A 52 -11.13 -20.26 18.08
C PRO A 52 -12.31 -21.23 18.23
N SER A 53 -13.38 -20.84 18.91
CA SER A 53 -14.50 -21.74 19.30
C SER A 53 -15.17 -22.53 18.19
N LEU A 54 -15.19 -22.00 16.96
CA LEU A 54 -15.75 -22.64 15.78
C LEU A 54 -14.66 -23.11 14.79
N GLY A 55 -13.41 -23.16 15.25
CA GLY A 55 -12.26 -23.62 14.48
C GLY A 55 -12.21 -25.14 14.36
N LEU A 56 -11.99 -25.62 13.14
CA LEU A 56 -11.89 -27.05 12.84
C LEU A 56 -10.65 -27.69 13.46
N SER A 57 -10.82 -28.83 14.15
CA SER A 57 -9.72 -29.52 14.84
C SER A 57 -8.68 -30.16 13.90
N LEU A 58 -8.86 -30.12 12.57
CA LEU A 58 -7.94 -30.68 11.57
C LEU A 58 -7.34 -29.64 10.61
N SER A 59 -8.11 -28.62 10.19
CA SER A 59 -7.65 -27.59 9.24
C SER A 59 -7.45 -26.21 9.87
N LEU A 60 -7.89 -26.01 11.11
CA LEU A 60 -7.87 -24.75 11.86
C LEU A 60 -8.59 -23.58 11.13
N GLN A 61 -9.46 -23.92 10.18
CA GLN A 61 -10.25 -23.00 9.36
C GLN A 61 -11.72 -22.99 9.80
N PRO A 62 -12.52 -21.98 9.37
CA PRO A 62 -13.97 -22.03 9.49
C PRO A 62 -14.55 -23.21 8.68
N PHE A 63 -15.59 -23.86 9.21
CA PHE A 63 -16.24 -24.99 8.55
C PHE A 63 -17.30 -24.57 7.51
N VAL A 64 -17.45 -25.41 6.48
CA VAL A 64 -18.55 -25.33 5.51
C VAL A 64 -19.57 -26.45 5.79
N TYR A 65 -19.08 -27.68 6.01
CA TYR A 65 -19.93 -28.84 6.29
C TYR A 65 -19.52 -29.49 7.63
N PRO A 66 -19.94 -28.92 8.77
CA PRO A 66 -19.51 -29.37 10.08
C PRO A 66 -20.08 -30.76 10.40
N VAL A 67 -19.20 -31.63 10.88
CA VAL A 67 -19.53 -32.93 11.45
C VAL A 67 -18.82 -33.08 12.79
N CYS A 68 -19.36 -33.86 13.72
CA CYS A 68 -18.68 -34.19 14.96
C CYS A 68 -18.50 -35.70 15.16
N THR A 69 -17.51 -36.06 15.97
CA THR A 69 -17.40 -37.39 16.57
C THR A 69 -18.41 -37.55 17.71
N PRO A 70 -18.71 -38.80 18.16
CA PRO A 70 -19.52 -39.03 19.36
C PRO A 70 -18.97 -38.36 20.64
N GLU A 71 -17.66 -38.08 20.70
CA GLU A 71 -16.99 -37.32 21.76
C GLU A 71 -17.20 -35.79 21.67
N GLY A 72 -17.82 -35.31 20.58
CA GLY A 72 -18.05 -33.88 20.34
C GLY A 72 -16.80 -33.12 19.89
N VAL A 73 -15.92 -33.74 19.10
CA VAL A 73 -14.83 -33.02 18.39
C VAL A 73 -15.31 -32.67 16.99
N VAL A 74 -15.16 -31.40 16.57
CA VAL A 74 -15.72 -30.87 15.32
C VAL A 74 -14.68 -30.88 14.19
N PHE A 75 -15.09 -31.48 13.06
CA PHE A 75 -14.34 -31.59 11.81
C PHE A 75 -15.19 -31.10 10.62
N ASP A 76 -14.56 -30.83 9.47
CA ASP A 76 -15.29 -30.63 8.21
C ASP A 76 -15.37 -31.96 7.47
N LEU A 77 -16.54 -32.28 6.94
CA LEU A 77 -16.77 -33.47 6.13
C LEU A 77 -15.73 -33.61 5.01
N LEU A 78 -15.35 -32.50 4.37
CA LEU A 78 -14.38 -32.48 3.26
C LEU A 78 -12.97 -32.89 3.70
N ASN A 79 -12.59 -32.61 4.95
CA ASN A 79 -11.23 -32.87 5.46
C ASN A 79 -11.13 -34.21 6.21
N ILE A 80 -12.18 -34.61 6.95
CA ILE A 80 -12.19 -35.85 7.73
C ILE A 80 -12.38 -37.10 6.85
N VAL A 81 -13.16 -37.02 5.76
CA VAL A 81 -13.39 -38.19 4.89
C VAL A 81 -12.09 -38.67 4.18
N PRO A 82 -11.25 -37.79 3.60
CA PRO A 82 -9.91 -38.18 3.13
C PRO A 82 -9.02 -38.74 4.25
N TRP A 83 -9.11 -38.18 5.47
CA TRP A 83 -8.35 -38.67 6.62
C TRP A 83 -8.72 -40.10 7.01
N LEU A 84 -10.01 -40.39 7.15
CA LEU A 84 -10.47 -41.73 7.51
C LEU A 84 -10.17 -42.75 6.41
N LYS A 85 -10.20 -42.35 5.13
CA LYS A 85 -9.76 -43.21 4.01
C LYS A 85 -8.27 -43.54 4.05
N LYS A 86 -7.41 -42.64 4.55
CA LYS A 86 -5.95 -42.80 4.57
C LYS A 86 -5.42 -43.47 5.84
N TYR A 87 -5.94 -43.08 7.01
CA TYR A 87 -5.40 -43.48 8.31
C TYR A 87 -6.37 -44.27 9.20
N GLY A 88 -7.68 -44.26 8.91
CA GLY A 88 -8.69 -45.01 9.69
C GLY A 88 -8.82 -44.59 11.17
N THR A 89 -8.26 -43.44 11.55
CA THR A 89 -8.15 -42.97 12.93
C THR A 89 -8.66 -41.54 13.10
N ASN A 90 -9.08 -41.19 14.31
CA ASN A 90 -9.49 -39.85 14.69
C ASN A 90 -8.26 -38.91 14.78
N PRO A 91 -8.22 -37.77 14.08
CA PRO A 91 -7.08 -36.84 14.12
C PRO A 91 -6.77 -36.24 15.50
N SER A 92 -7.74 -36.17 16.43
CA SER A 92 -7.53 -35.55 17.74
C SER A 92 -6.87 -36.49 18.76
N ASN A 93 -7.40 -37.71 18.92
CA ASN A 93 -6.97 -38.67 19.96
C ASN A 93 -6.22 -39.91 19.41
N GLY A 94 -6.30 -40.20 18.11
CA GLY A 94 -5.65 -41.35 17.48
C GLY A 94 -6.43 -42.67 17.53
N GLU A 95 -7.63 -42.69 18.13
CA GLU A 95 -8.48 -43.88 18.19
C GLU A 95 -9.06 -44.26 16.82
N LYS A 96 -9.51 -45.50 16.62
CA LYS A 96 -10.16 -45.92 15.37
C LYS A 96 -11.53 -45.26 15.23
N LEU A 97 -11.80 -44.65 14.08
CA LEU A 97 -13.05 -43.93 13.83
C LEU A 97 -13.67 -44.33 12.50
N ASP A 98 -14.88 -44.88 12.54
CA ASP A 98 -15.64 -45.23 11.34
C ASP A 98 -16.38 -43.99 10.79
N GLY A 99 -16.31 -43.77 9.48
CA GLY A 99 -17.01 -42.64 8.83
C GLY A 99 -18.53 -42.64 9.00
N LYS A 100 -19.14 -43.78 9.35
CA LYS A 100 -20.57 -43.90 9.70
C LYS A 100 -20.91 -43.39 11.11
N SER A 101 -19.92 -43.21 11.99
CA SER A 101 -20.10 -42.70 13.35
C SER A 101 -20.04 -41.17 13.44
N LEU A 102 -19.71 -40.50 12.32
CA LEU A 102 -19.73 -39.04 12.21
C LEU A 102 -21.16 -38.53 12.16
N ILE A 103 -21.45 -37.53 12.99
CA ILE A 103 -22.77 -36.91 13.10
C ILE A 103 -22.72 -35.56 12.41
N LYS A 104 -23.65 -35.31 11.48
CA LYS A 104 -23.76 -34.01 10.80
C LYS A 104 -24.30 -32.97 11.78
N LEU A 105 -23.68 -31.78 11.81
CA LEU A 105 -24.14 -30.68 12.64
C LEU A 105 -24.95 -29.65 11.82
N ASN A 106 -26.10 -29.26 12.36
CA ASN A 106 -26.96 -28.22 11.80
C ASN A 106 -26.89 -26.98 12.71
N PHE A 107 -26.11 -25.98 12.28
CA PHE A 107 -26.02 -24.68 12.96
C PHE A 107 -26.98 -23.67 12.34
N ALA A 108 -27.77 -22.98 13.17
CA ALA A 108 -28.60 -21.86 12.74
C ALA A 108 -27.79 -20.55 12.68
N LYS A 109 -28.14 -19.66 11.74
CA LYS A 109 -27.54 -18.32 11.57
C LYS A 109 -28.59 -17.23 11.69
N ASN A 110 -28.21 -16.10 12.28
CA ASN A 110 -29.03 -14.89 12.32
C ASN A 110 -28.96 -14.10 10.99
N SER A 111 -29.72 -13.00 10.90
CA SER A 111 -29.72 -12.09 9.74
C SER A 111 -28.37 -11.40 9.46
N GLU A 112 -27.46 -11.39 10.43
CA GLU A 112 -26.09 -10.85 10.32
C GLU A 112 -25.07 -11.93 9.94
N GLY A 113 -25.51 -13.18 9.72
CA GLY A 113 -24.66 -14.32 9.36
C GLY A 113 -23.91 -14.99 10.52
N GLN A 114 -24.12 -14.53 11.75
CA GLN A 114 -23.52 -15.10 12.97
C GLN A 114 -24.28 -16.35 13.40
N TYR A 115 -23.58 -17.33 13.97
CA TYR A 115 -24.21 -18.55 14.47
C TYR A 115 -24.89 -18.32 15.83
N HIS A 116 -26.12 -18.80 16.00
CA HIS A 116 -26.90 -18.62 17.24
C HIS A 116 -27.66 -19.88 17.65
N CYS A 117 -28.06 -19.96 18.92
CA CYS A 117 -29.05 -20.93 19.38
C CYS A 117 -30.42 -20.59 18.76
N PRO A 118 -31.07 -21.51 18.03
CA PRO A 118 -32.33 -21.23 17.34
C PRO A 118 -33.55 -21.07 18.27
N VAL A 119 -33.40 -21.37 19.57
CA VAL A 119 -34.50 -21.34 20.55
C VAL A 119 -34.39 -20.12 21.47
N LEU A 120 -33.19 -19.85 21.99
CA LEU A 120 -32.93 -18.68 22.85
C LEU A 120 -32.45 -17.44 22.07
N TYR A 121 -32.20 -17.57 20.75
CA TYR A 121 -31.64 -16.54 19.87
C TYR A 121 -30.29 -15.94 20.32
N SER A 122 -29.65 -16.56 21.32
CA SER A 122 -28.33 -16.17 21.83
C SER A 122 -27.23 -16.56 20.85
N VAL A 123 -26.36 -15.59 20.51
CA VAL A 123 -25.22 -15.78 19.63
C VAL A 123 -24.16 -16.63 20.33
N PHE A 124 -23.57 -17.60 19.61
CA PHE A 124 -22.48 -18.42 20.13
C PHE A 124 -21.18 -17.61 20.21
N THR A 125 -20.43 -17.77 21.31
CA THR A 125 -19.16 -17.08 21.56
C THR A 125 -18.12 -18.05 22.15
N ASP A 126 -16.87 -17.60 22.30
CA ASP A 126 -15.79 -18.43 22.85
C ASP A 126 -16.06 -18.96 24.28
N ASN A 127 -16.99 -18.33 25.00
CA ASN A 127 -17.36 -18.71 26.37
C ASN A 127 -18.75 -19.37 26.48
N THR A 128 -19.49 -19.59 25.38
CA THR A 128 -20.78 -20.30 25.44
C THR A 128 -20.60 -21.81 25.53
N HIS A 129 -21.38 -22.47 26.40
CA HIS A 129 -21.48 -23.92 26.42
C HIS A 129 -22.42 -24.39 25.31
N ILE A 130 -21.88 -25.10 24.31
CA ILE A 130 -22.58 -25.53 23.09
C ILE A 130 -22.75 -27.05 23.08
N VAL A 131 -23.98 -27.51 22.82
CA VAL A 131 -24.32 -28.93 22.69
C VAL A 131 -25.03 -29.21 21.36
N ALA A 132 -24.90 -30.45 20.88
CA ALA A 132 -25.66 -30.98 19.77
C ALA A 132 -26.47 -32.22 20.19
N ILE A 133 -27.63 -32.43 19.59
CA ILE A 133 -28.41 -33.66 19.78
C ILE A 133 -27.99 -34.67 18.71
N ARG A 134 -27.59 -35.88 19.11
CA ARG A 134 -27.05 -36.94 18.23
C ARG A 134 -28.02 -37.38 17.13
N THR A 135 -29.31 -37.45 17.44
CA THR A 135 -30.35 -37.95 16.50
C THR A 135 -30.58 -36.98 15.35
N THR A 136 -30.72 -35.69 15.65
CA THR A 136 -31.09 -34.64 14.69
C THR A 136 -29.90 -33.88 14.12
N GLY A 137 -28.78 -33.85 14.84
CA GLY A 137 -27.62 -33.01 14.54
C GLY A 137 -27.80 -31.53 14.91
N ASN A 138 -28.94 -31.15 15.49
CA ASN A 138 -29.26 -29.74 15.77
C ASN A 138 -28.42 -29.20 16.95
N VAL A 139 -27.91 -27.98 16.79
CA VAL A 139 -26.99 -27.34 17.75
C VAL A 139 -27.70 -26.27 18.60
N TYR A 140 -27.50 -26.34 19.91
CA TYR A 140 -28.14 -25.49 20.91
C TYR A 140 -27.12 -25.01 21.97
N THR A 141 -27.45 -23.97 22.72
CA THR A 141 -26.79 -23.70 24.01
C THR A 141 -27.21 -24.74 25.04
N TYR A 142 -26.28 -25.18 25.90
CA TYR A 142 -26.58 -26.13 26.99
C TYR A 142 -27.75 -25.65 27.86
N GLU A 143 -27.82 -24.34 28.15
CA GLU A 143 -28.90 -23.71 28.91
C GLU A 143 -30.30 -24.02 28.34
N ALA A 144 -30.45 -23.98 27.01
CA ALA A 144 -31.74 -24.25 26.35
C ALA A 144 -32.18 -25.70 26.57
N VAL A 145 -31.25 -26.64 26.39
CA VAL A 145 -31.51 -28.08 26.59
C VAL A 145 -31.73 -28.39 28.07
N GLU A 146 -30.99 -27.74 28.98
CA GLU A 146 -31.15 -27.93 30.41
C GLU A 146 -32.52 -27.44 30.91
N GLN A 147 -32.93 -26.23 30.53
CA GLN A 147 -34.19 -25.63 30.95
C GLN A 147 -35.40 -26.33 30.32
N LEU A 148 -35.40 -26.50 28.99
CA LEU A 148 -36.59 -26.92 28.25
C LEU A 148 -36.73 -28.45 28.15
N ASN A 149 -35.62 -29.21 28.19
CA ASN A 149 -35.67 -30.67 28.04
C ASN A 149 -35.34 -31.41 29.34
N ILE A 150 -34.21 -31.09 30.00
CA ILE A 150 -33.76 -31.83 31.19
C ILE A 150 -34.64 -31.53 32.41
N LYS A 151 -34.88 -30.25 32.72
CA LYS A 151 -35.68 -29.80 33.88
C LYS A 151 -37.18 -30.06 33.68
N ALA A 152 -37.71 -29.85 32.48
CA ALA A 152 -39.11 -30.19 32.15
C ALA A 152 -39.38 -31.70 31.98
N LYS A 153 -38.33 -32.54 31.97
CA LYS A 153 -38.39 -33.99 31.70
C LYS A 153 -38.96 -34.35 30.31
N ASN A 154 -38.93 -33.43 29.36
CA ASN A 154 -39.38 -33.63 27.98
C ASN A 154 -38.17 -33.80 27.06
N LEU A 155 -37.72 -35.04 26.83
CA LEU A 155 -36.53 -35.31 26.01
C LEU A 155 -36.91 -35.43 24.52
N ARG A 156 -37.33 -34.31 23.93
CA ARG A 156 -37.62 -34.16 22.48
C ARG A 156 -36.84 -32.99 21.88
N ASP A 157 -36.38 -33.13 20.65
CA ASP A 157 -35.63 -32.07 19.96
C ASP A 157 -36.46 -30.79 19.85
N LEU A 158 -35.85 -29.65 20.18
CA LEU A 158 -36.56 -28.37 20.30
C LEU A 158 -37.03 -27.78 18.96
N LEU A 159 -36.58 -28.31 17.83
CA LEU A 159 -36.98 -27.91 16.48
C LEU A 159 -37.80 -28.97 15.75
N THR A 160 -37.47 -30.25 15.90
CA THR A 160 -38.11 -31.35 15.13
C THR A 160 -39.03 -32.26 15.95
N ASP A 161 -39.14 -32.05 17.28
CA ASP A 161 -39.91 -32.88 18.22
C ASP A 161 -39.51 -34.37 18.26
N GLU A 162 -38.35 -34.73 17.70
CA GLU A 162 -37.83 -36.10 17.71
C GLU A 162 -37.40 -36.53 19.12
N PRO A 163 -37.83 -37.70 19.62
CA PRO A 163 -37.44 -38.19 20.94
C PRO A 163 -35.96 -38.59 20.96
N PHE A 164 -35.24 -38.17 22.00
CA PHE A 164 -33.81 -38.50 22.20
C PHE A 164 -33.54 -38.88 23.68
N SER A 165 -32.38 -39.50 23.96
CA SER A 165 -31.99 -39.85 25.34
C SER A 165 -30.97 -38.87 25.91
N ARG A 166 -30.77 -38.85 27.24
CA ARG A 166 -29.71 -38.03 27.85
C ARG A 166 -28.29 -38.38 27.37
N GLN A 167 -28.08 -39.58 26.84
CA GLN A 167 -26.79 -40.03 26.28
C GLN A 167 -26.55 -39.53 24.84
N ASP A 168 -27.57 -38.94 24.22
CA ASP A 168 -27.53 -38.36 22.88
C ASP A 168 -27.20 -36.86 22.89
N ILE A 169 -27.03 -36.25 24.07
CA ILE A 169 -26.55 -34.88 24.21
C ILE A 169 -25.03 -34.90 24.10
N ILE A 170 -24.50 -34.37 23.00
CA ILE A 170 -23.06 -34.30 22.72
C ILE A 170 -22.58 -32.90 23.05
N THR A 171 -21.59 -32.80 23.95
CA THR A 171 -20.98 -31.52 24.29
C THR A 171 -19.90 -31.16 23.27
N LEU A 172 -20.19 -30.15 22.45
CA LEU A 172 -19.23 -29.64 21.47
C LEU A 172 -18.19 -28.78 22.16
N GLN A 173 -18.64 -27.76 22.91
CA GLN A 173 -17.80 -26.77 23.59
C GLN A 173 -18.27 -26.59 25.03
N ASP A 174 -17.34 -26.69 25.99
CA ASP A 174 -17.57 -26.42 27.40
C ASP A 174 -16.52 -25.39 27.88
N PRO A 175 -16.92 -24.18 28.29
CA PRO A 175 -15.98 -23.15 28.78
C PRO A 175 -15.26 -23.55 30.07
N THR A 176 -15.73 -24.59 30.79
CA THR A 176 -15.09 -25.09 32.01
C THR A 176 -14.00 -26.13 31.75
N ASN A 177 -13.91 -26.69 30.53
CA ASN A 177 -12.97 -27.75 30.17
C ASN A 177 -12.15 -27.39 28.92
N LEU A 178 -11.08 -26.61 29.14
CA LEU A 178 -10.22 -26.06 28.09
C LEU A 178 -9.23 -27.08 27.50
N ASP A 179 -8.92 -28.16 28.22
CA ASP A 179 -7.89 -29.14 27.81
C ASP A 179 -8.22 -29.86 26.49
N LYS A 180 -9.52 -30.00 26.18
CA LYS A 180 -10.04 -30.61 24.95
C LYS A 180 -9.65 -29.87 23.67
N PHE A 181 -9.29 -28.58 23.76
CA PHE A 181 -9.04 -27.69 22.61
C PHE A 181 -7.58 -27.26 22.41
N ASN A 182 -6.65 -27.82 23.20
CA ASN A 182 -5.24 -27.47 23.08
C ASN A 182 -4.61 -28.11 21.81
N VAL A 183 -4.26 -27.28 20.82
CA VAL A 183 -3.76 -27.72 19.51
C VAL A 183 -2.52 -28.60 19.60
N SER A 184 -1.61 -28.27 20.53
CA SER A 184 -0.38 -29.02 20.76
C SER A 184 -0.64 -30.46 21.24
N ASN A 185 -1.85 -30.76 21.72
CA ASN A 185 -2.22 -32.09 22.19
C ASN A 185 -2.73 -33.05 21.12
N PHE A 186 -3.16 -32.54 19.95
CA PHE A 186 -3.78 -33.38 18.92
C PHE A 186 -2.80 -34.39 18.30
N PHE A 187 -3.29 -35.62 18.10
CA PHE A 187 -2.52 -36.75 17.59
C PHE A 187 -1.87 -36.48 16.22
N HIS A 188 -2.59 -35.83 15.30
CA HIS A 188 -2.04 -35.48 13.99
C HIS A 188 -0.91 -34.43 14.06
N VAL A 189 -0.98 -33.48 14.99
CA VAL A 189 0.06 -32.46 15.21
C VAL A 189 1.31 -33.10 15.85
N LYS A 190 1.13 -33.83 16.96
CA LYS A 190 2.21 -34.54 17.66
C LYS A 190 3.00 -35.49 16.75
N ASN A 191 2.30 -36.19 15.85
CA ASN A 191 2.91 -37.18 14.96
C ASN A 191 3.24 -36.63 13.55
N ASN A 192 3.12 -35.31 13.32
CA ASN A 192 3.33 -34.66 12.01
C ASN A 192 2.57 -35.32 10.84
N MET A 193 1.41 -35.90 11.11
CA MET A 193 0.64 -36.65 10.12
C MET A 193 -0.25 -35.70 9.31
N LYS A 194 -0.12 -35.76 7.98
CA LYS A 194 -0.94 -35.00 7.04
C LYS A 194 -1.62 -35.91 6.02
N VAL A 195 -2.84 -35.57 5.64
CA VAL A 195 -3.46 -36.12 4.43
C VAL A 195 -3.02 -35.25 3.27
N ILE A 196 -2.53 -35.91 2.24
CA ILE A 196 -2.17 -35.32 0.95
C ILE A 196 -3.00 -36.14 -0.05
N ASP A 197 -3.60 -35.48 -1.03
CA ASP A 197 -4.55 -36.12 -1.94
C ASP A 197 -3.93 -37.29 -2.72
N PRO A 198 -4.72 -38.31 -3.11
CA PRO A 198 -4.19 -39.60 -3.60
C PRO A 198 -3.49 -39.56 -4.97
N GLY A 199 -3.34 -38.39 -5.61
CA GLY A 199 -2.61 -38.19 -6.87
C GLY A 199 -1.15 -37.76 -6.68
N MET A 200 -0.57 -38.09 -5.53
CA MET A 200 0.74 -37.58 -5.10
C MET A 200 1.58 -38.72 -4.50
N ASP A 201 2.14 -39.53 -5.39
CA ASP A 201 2.93 -40.71 -5.09
C ASP A 201 4.29 -40.36 -4.43
N ASN A 202 4.51 -41.00 -3.28
CA ASN A 202 5.79 -41.28 -2.61
C ASN A 202 6.99 -40.37 -2.95
N HIS A 203 7.06 -39.19 -2.33
CA HIS A 203 8.14 -38.76 -1.42
C HIS A 203 7.95 -37.29 -1.05
N GLY A 204 8.45 -36.87 0.12
CA GLY A 204 8.33 -35.51 0.67
C GLY A 204 9.12 -34.42 -0.07
N CYS A 205 9.25 -34.51 -1.39
CA CYS A 205 10.09 -33.63 -2.22
C CYS A 205 9.31 -32.60 -3.05
N HIS A 206 7.97 -32.70 -3.11
CA HIS A 206 7.15 -31.81 -3.95
C HIS A 206 7.00 -30.40 -3.37
N GLU A 207 6.84 -30.26 -2.04
CA GLU A 207 6.62 -28.94 -1.43
C GLU A 207 7.90 -28.09 -1.42
N GLU A 208 9.08 -28.73 -1.37
CA GLU A 208 10.38 -28.07 -1.59
C GLU A 208 10.57 -27.69 -3.07
N LYS A 209 10.26 -28.60 -4.01
CA LYS A 209 10.37 -28.32 -5.46
C LYS A 209 9.39 -27.24 -5.92
N ALA A 210 8.18 -27.19 -5.37
CA ALA A 210 7.20 -26.13 -5.67
C ALA A 210 7.57 -24.77 -5.03
N LYS A 211 8.33 -24.76 -3.92
CA LYS A 211 8.92 -23.53 -3.37
C LYS A 211 10.11 -23.02 -4.20
N GLN A 212 10.83 -23.92 -4.88
CA GLN A 212 11.96 -23.57 -5.74
C GLN A 212 11.54 -23.19 -7.16
N ASP A 213 10.47 -23.79 -7.69
CA ASP A 213 10.09 -23.68 -9.10
C ASP A 213 8.59 -23.30 -9.24
N PRO A 214 8.24 -22.01 -9.42
CA PRO A 214 6.85 -21.55 -9.55
C PRO A 214 6.07 -22.22 -10.69
N SER A 215 6.79 -22.75 -11.69
CA SER A 215 6.21 -23.45 -12.85
C SER A 215 5.93 -24.94 -12.61
N TYR A 216 6.10 -25.47 -11.40
CA TYR A 216 5.99 -26.91 -11.14
C TYR A 216 4.59 -27.48 -11.47
N TYR A 217 3.52 -26.77 -11.08
CA TYR A 217 2.13 -27.21 -11.32
C TYR A 217 1.64 -27.00 -12.76
N LEU A 218 2.34 -26.17 -13.55
CA LEU A 218 2.06 -25.90 -14.97
C LEU A 218 2.42 -27.06 -15.90
N LYS A 219 3.08 -28.12 -15.40
CA LYS A 219 3.48 -29.30 -16.20
C LYS A 219 2.34 -30.30 -16.42
N ASN A 220 1.26 -30.21 -15.65
CA ASN A 220 0.10 -31.12 -15.74
C ASN A 220 -1.14 -30.47 -16.37
N THR A 221 -1.00 -29.29 -16.99
CA THR A 221 -2.10 -28.56 -17.65
C THR A 221 -2.06 -28.75 -19.17
N ASN A 222 -3.21 -28.63 -19.85
CA ASN A 222 -3.29 -28.74 -21.31
C ASN A 222 -2.38 -27.72 -22.01
N ALA A 223 -1.90 -28.05 -23.22
CA ALA A 223 -0.93 -27.22 -23.93
C ALA A 223 -1.42 -25.77 -24.15
N GLU A 224 -2.68 -25.60 -24.55
CA GLU A 224 -3.32 -24.30 -24.80
C GLU A 224 -3.44 -23.44 -23.53
N THR A 225 -3.75 -24.05 -22.37
CA THR A 225 -3.77 -23.32 -21.09
C THR A 225 -2.37 -22.96 -20.61
N ARG A 226 -1.34 -23.72 -20.98
CA ARG A 226 0.05 -23.36 -20.71
C ARG A 226 0.53 -22.19 -21.58
N GLU A 227 0.14 -22.13 -22.85
CA GLU A 227 0.49 -21.02 -23.75
C GLU A 227 -0.21 -19.72 -23.38
N THR A 228 -1.53 -19.76 -23.16
CA THR A 228 -2.30 -18.59 -22.69
C THR A 228 -1.82 -18.07 -21.32
N LEU A 229 -1.43 -18.95 -20.39
CA LEU A 229 -0.79 -18.51 -19.13
C LEU A 229 0.59 -17.89 -19.37
N GLN A 230 1.38 -18.37 -20.34
CA GLN A 230 2.68 -17.75 -20.68
C GLN A 230 2.53 -16.38 -21.35
N GLU A 231 1.47 -16.15 -22.13
CA GLU A 231 1.13 -14.82 -22.65
C GLU A 231 0.67 -13.89 -21.52
N LEU A 232 -0.24 -14.35 -20.65
CA LEU A 232 -0.65 -13.59 -19.46
C LEU A 232 0.55 -13.23 -18.56
N TYR A 233 1.49 -14.15 -18.30
CA TYR A 233 2.70 -13.84 -17.53
C TYR A 233 3.66 -12.86 -18.22
N LYS A 234 3.64 -12.73 -19.56
CA LYS A 234 4.40 -11.70 -20.29
C LYS A 234 3.72 -10.32 -20.22
N GLU A 235 2.41 -10.28 -20.18
CA GLU A 235 1.63 -9.03 -20.14
C GLU A 235 1.44 -8.49 -18.71
N PHE A 236 1.41 -9.37 -17.70
CA PHE A 236 1.05 -9.03 -16.32
C PHE A 236 2.21 -8.44 -15.51
N LYS A 237 2.45 -7.13 -15.66
CA LYS A 237 3.40 -6.34 -14.84
C LYS A 237 2.93 -6.06 -13.39
N GLY A 238 2.00 -6.86 -12.85
CA GLY A 238 1.38 -6.62 -11.55
C GLY A 238 2.37 -6.70 -10.39
N ASP A 239 3.26 -7.70 -10.39
CA ASP A 239 4.19 -7.94 -9.28
C ASP A 239 5.30 -6.88 -9.19
N GLU A 240 5.74 -6.30 -10.32
CA GLU A 240 6.66 -5.14 -10.29
C GLU A 240 6.02 -3.93 -9.63
N ILE A 241 4.72 -3.70 -9.88
CA ILE A 241 3.95 -2.58 -9.30
C ILE A 241 3.68 -2.84 -7.81
N LEU A 242 3.38 -4.09 -7.42
CA LEU A 242 3.19 -4.46 -6.02
C LEU A 242 4.52 -4.39 -5.24
N ALA A 243 5.62 -4.88 -5.81
CA ALA A 243 6.95 -4.78 -5.21
C ALA A 243 7.42 -3.31 -5.09
N ALA A 244 7.19 -2.49 -6.11
CA ALA A 244 7.51 -1.06 -6.07
C ALA A 244 6.67 -0.26 -5.06
N THR A 245 5.44 -0.70 -4.75
CA THR A 245 4.58 -0.06 -3.74
C THR A 245 4.81 -0.58 -2.32
N MET A 246 5.25 -1.83 -2.14
CA MET A 246 5.60 -2.40 -0.84
C MET A 246 7.05 -2.12 -0.41
N LYS A 247 7.95 -1.79 -1.35
CA LYS A 247 9.33 -1.38 -1.03
C LYS A 247 9.30 -0.01 -0.36
N ALA A 248 9.59 0.02 0.94
CA ALA A 248 9.77 1.27 1.69
C ALA A 248 10.75 2.19 0.94
N PRO A 249 10.50 3.52 0.88
CA PRO A 249 11.32 4.44 0.11
C PRO A 249 12.77 4.32 0.58
N GLU A 250 13.67 3.98 -0.34
CA GLU A 250 15.09 3.79 -0.01
C GLU A 250 15.63 5.05 0.66
N LYS A 251 16.26 4.90 1.83
CA LYS A 251 16.90 6.02 2.53
C LYS A 251 17.96 6.63 1.58
N LYS A 252 17.66 7.80 0.99
CA LYS A 252 18.62 8.56 0.19
C LYS A 252 19.89 8.75 1.01
N LYS A 253 21.05 8.37 0.46
CA LYS A 253 22.33 8.54 1.15
C LYS A 253 22.60 10.03 1.38
N VAL A 254 22.94 10.38 2.62
CA VAL A 254 23.20 11.77 3.02
C VAL A 254 24.68 12.07 2.83
N ASP A 255 25.02 12.69 1.71
CA ASP A 255 26.35 13.26 1.49
C ASP A 255 26.47 14.62 2.22
N GLN A 256 27.70 15.04 2.55
CA GLN A 256 27.97 16.31 3.23
C GLN A 256 27.43 17.54 2.47
N LEU A 257 27.28 17.45 1.14
CA LEU A 257 26.67 18.47 0.29
C LEU A 257 25.14 18.49 0.39
N ASN A 258 24.49 17.31 0.49
CA ASN A 258 23.04 17.18 0.50
C ASN A 258 22.42 17.27 1.91
N ALA A 259 23.24 17.43 2.95
CA ALA A 259 22.78 17.54 4.33
C ALA A 259 22.15 18.93 4.60
N ALA A 260 20.86 18.96 4.92
CA ALA A 260 20.18 20.19 5.30
C ALA A 260 20.62 20.68 6.69
N HIS A 261 20.55 22.00 6.90
CA HIS A 261 20.77 22.62 8.21
C HIS A 261 19.69 22.29 9.25
N TYR A 262 18.60 21.59 8.86
CA TYR A 262 17.53 21.14 9.74
C TYR A 262 17.49 19.61 9.79
N SER A 263 17.08 19.06 10.94
CA SER A 263 16.94 17.59 11.12
C SER A 263 15.69 17.03 10.43
N THR A 264 15.63 15.71 10.25
CA THR A 264 14.44 15.00 9.75
C THR A 264 13.21 15.12 10.67
N GLY A 265 13.36 15.66 11.89
CA GLY A 265 12.29 15.80 12.89
C GLY A 265 11.85 14.48 13.53
N LYS A 266 12.33 13.33 13.05
CA LYS A 266 11.88 12.00 13.48
C LYS A 266 12.17 11.67 14.94
N VAL A 267 13.33 12.07 15.47
CA VAL A 267 13.65 11.91 16.90
C VAL A 267 12.57 12.58 17.75
N SER A 268 12.25 13.84 17.46
CA SER A 268 11.19 14.59 18.14
C SER A 268 9.81 13.96 17.92
N ALA A 269 9.49 13.52 16.69
CA ALA A 269 8.21 12.90 16.38
C ALA A 269 8.01 11.57 17.14
N SER A 270 9.05 10.72 17.19
CA SER A 270 9.04 9.46 17.92
C SER A 270 9.00 9.64 19.44
N PHE A 271 9.60 10.70 19.96
CA PHE A 271 9.46 11.08 21.38
C PHE A 271 8.02 11.50 21.73
N THR A 272 7.29 12.13 20.79
CA THR A 272 5.93 12.62 21.01
C THR A 272 4.81 11.65 20.58
N SER A 273 5.12 10.57 19.86
CA SER A 273 4.12 9.69 19.24
C SER A 273 4.29 8.23 19.66
N THR A 274 3.23 7.66 20.23
CA THR A 274 3.16 6.24 20.61
C THR A 274 3.04 5.28 19.42
N ALA A 275 2.84 5.79 18.20
CA ALA A 275 2.65 5.00 16.98
C ALA A 275 3.91 4.92 16.09
N MET A 276 4.99 5.64 16.43
CA MET A 276 6.25 5.60 15.69
C MET A 276 7.30 4.76 16.41
N VAL A 277 8.22 4.18 15.64
CA VAL A 277 9.41 3.52 16.19
C VAL A 277 10.29 4.59 16.87
N PRO A 278 10.78 4.35 18.11
CA PRO A 278 11.72 5.25 18.78
C PRO A 278 13.00 5.43 17.96
N GLU A 279 13.26 6.65 17.47
CA GLU A 279 14.54 7.01 16.83
C GLU A 279 15.37 7.87 17.80
N THR A 280 16.60 7.45 18.11
CA THR A 280 17.50 8.14 19.06
C THR A 280 18.59 8.98 18.37
N THR A 281 18.76 8.83 17.06
CA THR A 281 19.82 9.46 16.27
C THR A 281 19.27 10.63 15.45
N HIS A 282 19.77 11.84 15.69
CA HIS A 282 19.43 13.00 14.87
C HIS A 282 20.07 12.91 13.47
N GLU A 283 19.32 12.43 12.49
CA GLU A 283 19.68 12.53 11.06
C GLU A 283 19.36 13.94 10.53
N ALA A 284 20.30 14.55 9.79
CA ALA A 284 20.03 15.75 8.99
C ALA A 284 19.03 15.41 7.88
N ALA A 285 18.10 16.32 7.58
CA ALA A 285 17.20 16.11 6.45
C ALA A 285 17.99 16.16 5.12
N VAL A 286 17.54 15.39 4.13
CA VAL A 286 18.18 15.37 2.80
C VAL A 286 17.59 16.48 1.95
N ILE A 287 18.43 17.41 1.49
CA ILE A 287 18.09 18.35 0.42
C ILE A 287 17.95 17.52 -0.87
N ASP A 288 16.85 17.68 -1.60
CA ASP A 288 16.68 17.01 -2.89
C ASP A 288 17.79 17.43 -3.87
N GLU A 289 18.37 16.46 -4.58
CA GLU A 289 19.52 16.68 -5.47
C GLU A 289 19.25 17.73 -6.55
N ASP A 290 18.02 17.83 -7.04
CA ASP A 290 17.57 18.89 -7.95
C ASP A 290 17.81 20.30 -7.34
N VAL A 291 17.49 20.49 -6.06
CA VAL A 291 17.63 21.79 -5.38
C VAL A 291 19.10 22.14 -5.18
N LEU A 292 19.94 21.14 -4.88
CA LEU A 292 21.39 21.32 -4.82
C LEU A 292 21.95 21.69 -6.20
N ARG A 293 21.62 20.91 -7.23
CA ARG A 293 22.00 21.11 -8.64
C ARG A 293 21.74 22.54 -9.09
N TYR A 294 20.57 23.09 -8.75
CA TYR A 294 20.18 24.45 -9.11
C TYR A 294 21.03 25.56 -8.45
N GLN A 295 21.73 25.31 -7.34
CA GLN A 295 22.62 26.31 -6.73
C GLN A 295 23.93 26.52 -7.51
N PHE A 296 24.36 25.51 -8.28
CA PHE A 296 25.57 25.56 -9.10
C PHE A 296 25.32 26.14 -10.50
N VAL A 297 24.06 26.22 -10.94
CA VAL A 297 23.67 26.83 -12.22
C VAL A 297 23.72 28.35 -12.10
N LYS A 298 24.83 28.92 -12.60
CA LYS A 298 25.12 30.37 -12.63
C LYS A 298 25.35 30.90 -14.05
N LYS A 299 24.97 30.10 -15.05
CA LYS A 299 25.13 30.41 -16.48
C LYS A 299 23.76 30.32 -17.15
N LYS A 300 23.52 31.25 -18.06
CA LYS A 300 22.36 31.27 -18.94
C LYS A 300 22.46 30.17 -20.01
N GLY A 301 21.34 29.54 -20.31
CA GLY A 301 21.23 28.59 -21.42
C GLY A 301 20.93 29.30 -22.74
N TYR A 302 21.32 28.68 -23.85
CA TYR A 302 20.99 29.18 -25.20
C TYR A 302 20.46 28.04 -26.07
N VAL A 303 19.30 28.27 -26.69
CA VAL A 303 18.61 27.30 -27.55
C VAL A 303 18.16 27.97 -28.84
N ARG A 304 18.32 27.29 -29.96
CA ARG A 304 17.75 27.67 -31.26
C ARG A 304 16.58 26.76 -31.61
N LEU A 305 15.44 27.37 -31.95
CA LEU A 305 14.32 26.70 -32.59
C LEU A 305 14.43 26.94 -34.09
N HIS A 306 14.63 25.87 -34.87
CA HIS A 306 14.54 25.93 -36.32
C HIS A 306 13.06 25.79 -36.69
N THR A 307 12.44 26.83 -37.24
CA THR A 307 11.03 26.81 -37.65
C THR A 307 10.90 26.89 -39.17
N ASN A 308 9.74 26.54 -39.72
CA ASN A 308 9.45 26.71 -41.14
C ASN A 308 9.43 28.19 -41.61
N LYS A 309 9.42 29.16 -40.69
CA LYS A 309 9.54 30.61 -40.96
C LYS A 309 10.93 31.18 -40.63
N GLY A 310 11.90 30.34 -40.27
CA GLY A 310 13.28 30.70 -39.94
C GLY A 310 13.72 30.34 -38.52
N ASP A 311 14.90 30.80 -38.13
CA ASP A 311 15.55 30.46 -36.86
C ASP A 311 15.21 31.47 -35.74
N LEU A 312 14.77 30.97 -34.58
CA LEU A 312 14.61 31.76 -33.36
C LEU A 312 15.68 31.39 -32.32
N ASN A 313 16.46 32.37 -31.87
CA ASN A 313 17.45 32.21 -30.80
C ASN A 313 16.85 32.66 -29.47
N LEU A 314 16.89 31.77 -28.47
CA LEU A 314 16.35 31.96 -27.13
C LEU A 314 17.49 31.99 -26.10
N GLU A 315 17.47 32.99 -25.22
CA GLU A 315 18.27 33.08 -23.99
C GLU A 315 17.41 32.62 -22.82
N LEU A 316 17.90 31.65 -22.03
CA LEU A 316 17.20 31.05 -20.90
C LEU A 316 17.80 31.52 -19.58
N HIS A 317 16.94 31.90 -18.63
CA HIS A 317 17.32 32.46 -17.33
C HIS A 317 17.46 31.36 -16.28
N CYS A 318 18.34 30.39 -16.55
CA CYS A 318 18.52 29.18 -15.75
C CYS A 318 18.85 29.47 -14.28
N ASP A 319 19.58 30.54 -13.98
CA ASP A 319 19.92 30.98 -12.61
C ASP A 319 18.66 31.37 -11.79
N LEU A 320 17.62 31.87 -12.47
CA LEU A 320 16.41 32.41 -11.85
C LEU A 320 15.28 31.38 -11.82
N THR A 321 15.06 30.66 -12.92
CA THR A 321 13.99 29.66 -13.08
C THR A 321 14.59 28.29 -13.48
N PRO A 322 15.36 27.68 -12.57
CA PRO A 322 16.20 26.54 -12.90
C PRO A 322 15.40 25.27 -13.22
N LYS A 323 14.25 25.03 -12.57
CA LYS A 323 13.43 23.83 -12.88
C LYS A 323 12.75 23.97 -14.23
N THR A 324 12.32 25.19 -14.56
CA THR A 324 11.65 25.51 -15.81
C THR A 324 12.61 25.41 -17.00
N CYS A 325 13.79 26.00 -16.89
CA CYS A 325 14.82 25.94 -17.93
C CYS A 325 15.36 24.51 -18.14
N GLU A 326 15.52 23.73 -17.07
CA GLU A 326 15.95 22.33 -17.16
C GLU A 326 14.93 21.47 -17.92
N ASN A 327 13.64 21.64 -17.61
CA ASN A 327 12.56 20.96 -18.33
C ASN A 327 12.62 21.26 -19.83
N PHE A 328 12.74 22.54 -20.20
CA PHE A 328 12.81 22.96 -21.60
C PHE A 328 14.04 22.39 -22.32
N ILE A 329 15.25 22.53 -21.75
CA ILE A 329 16.49 22.01 -22.34
C ILE A 329 16.45 20.48 -22.49
N LYS A 330 15.95 19.75 -21.48
CA LYS A 330 15.83 18.28 -21.56
C LYS A 330 14.79 17.82 -22.57
N LEU A 331 13.71 18.58 -22.79
CA LEU A 331 12.73 18.30 -23.85
C LEU A 331 13.31 18.57 -25.25
N CYS A 332 14.06 19.67 -25.43
CA CYS A 332 14.82 19.93 -26.67
C CYS A 332 15.82 18.80 -26.97
N LYS A 333 16.63 18.39 -25.98
CA LYS A 333 17.59 17.28 -26.14
C LYS A 333 16.93 15.93 -26.47
N LYS A 334 15.68 15.72 -26.04
CA LYS A 334 14.86 14.55 -26.39
C LYS A 334 14.16 14.68 -27.75
N GLN A 335 14.39 15.75 -28.51
CA GLN A 335 13.69 16.06 -29.77
C GLN A 335 12.16 16.12 -29.62
N TYR A 336 11.67 16.41 -28.40
CA TYR A 336 10.24 16.39 -28.07
C TYR A 336 9.43 17.48 -28.81
N TYR A 337 10.10 18.57 -29.17
CA TYR A 337 9.49 19.69 -29.88
C TYR A 337 9.62 19.58 -31.42
N ASP A 338 10.32 18.57 -31.92
CA ASP A 338 10.56 18.41 -33.35
C ASP A 338 9.26 17.94 -34.04
N GLY A 339 8.83 18.66 -35.08
CA GLY A 339 7.53 18.50 -35.72
C GLY A 339 6.35 19.19 -35.02
N THR A 340 6.55 19.80 -33.84
CA THR A 340 5.43 20.41 -33.09
C THR A 340 4.96 21.74 -33.69
N ILE A 341 3.65 21.98 -33.65
CA ILE A 341 3.02 23.17 -34.24
C ILE A 341 2.72 24.26 -33.19
N PHE A 342 2.72 25.52 -33.64
CA PHE A 342 2.13 26.63 -32.89
C PHE A 342 0.61 26.62 -33.10
N HIS A 343 -0.10 25.90 -32.23
CA HIS A 343 -1.54 25.67 -32.33
C HIS A 343 -2.40 26.91 -31.99
N ARG A 344 -1.80 27.99 -31.49
CA ARG A 344 -2.50 29.23 -31.13
C ARG A 344 -1.63 30.46 -31.36
N SER A 345 -2.13 31.44 -32.10
CA SER A 345 -1.48 32.72 -32.36
C SER A 345 -2.48 33.86 -32.27
N ILE A 346 -2.22 34.82 -31.37
CA ILE A 346 -3.03 36.03 -31.21
C ILE A 346 -2.12 37.23 -31.48
N ARG A 347 -2.38 37.90 -32.61
CA ARG A 347 -1.65 39.10 -33.05
C ARG A 347 -1.63 40.17 -31.95
N ASN A 348 -0.50 40.87 -31.79
CA ASN A 348 -0.21 41.83 -30.71
C ASN A 348 -0.24 41.26 -29.27
N PHE A 349 -0.46 39.96 -29.06
CA PHE A 349 -0.54 39.35 -27.74
C PHE A 349 0.52 38.26 -27.55
N VAL A 350 0.24 37.00 -27.91
CA VAL A 350 1.16 35.86 -27.74
C VAL A 350 1.01 34.83 -28.87
N ILE A 351 2.06 34.05 -29.10
CA ILE A 351 2.03 32.81 -29.88
C ILE A 351 2.42 31.63 -28.98
N GLN A 352 1.60 30.57 -28.98
CA GLN A 352 1.68 29.42 -28.06
C GLN A 352 1.93 28.12 -28.84
N GLY A 353 2.81 27.29 -28.31
CA GLY A 353 3.24 26.02 -28.89
C GLY A 353 3.77 25.05 -27.83
N GLY A 354 4.54 24.05 -28.26
CA GLY A 354 5.08 23.03 -27.36
C GLY A 354 4.08 21.94 -26.93
N ASP A 355 3.00 21.77 -27.71
CA ASP A 355 2.05 20.66 -27.58
C ASP A 355 2.22 19.69 -28.77
N PRO A 356 2.71 18.45 -28.56
CA PRO A 356 2.87 17.48 -29.65
C PRO A 356 1.56 16.89 -30.17
N THR A 357 0.44 16.99 -29.44
CA THR A 357 -0.88 16.60 -30.00
C THR A 357 -1.50 17.71 -30.84
N GLY A 358 -0.97 18.94 -30.76
CA GLY A 358 -1.51 20.12 -31.44
C GLY A 358 -2.92 20.53 -30.98
N THR A 359 -3.50 19.90 -29.95
CA THR A 359 -4.87 20.15 -29.48
C THR A 359 -4.97 21.39 -28.59
N GLY A 360 -3.86 21.84 -28.00
CA GLY A 360 -3.78 22.94 -27.05
C GLY A 360 -3.96 22.50 -25.58
N THR A 361 -4.29 21.23 -25.35
CA THR A 361 -4.50 20.64 -24.02
C THR A 361 -3.46 19.59 -23.66
N GLY A 362 -2.65 19.14 -24.63
CA GLY A 362 -1.66 18.10 -24.47
C GLY A 362 -0.35 18.59 -23.86
N GLY A 363 0.69 17.78 -24.03
CA GLY A 363 2.03 18.03 -23.51
C GLY A 363 2.26 17.48 -22.10
N GLU A 364 3.47 16.97 -21.85
CA GLU A 364 3.95 16.47 -20.56
C GLU A 364 5.26 17.17 -20.17
N SER A 365 5.60 17.23 -18.89
CA SER A 365 6.95 17.65 -18.48
C SER A 365 7.96 16.52 -18.70
N TYR A 366 9.26 16.83 -18.61
CA TYR A 366 10.33 15.81 -18.62
C TYR A 366 10.13 14.70 -17.56
N TRP A 367 9.48 15.03 -16.44
CA TRP A 367 9.22 14.13 -15.31
C TRP A 367 7.82 13.47 -15.36
N SER A 368 7.07 13.64 -16.46
CA SER A 368 5.65 13.22 -16.64
C SER A 368 4.69 13.68 -15.53
N LYS A 369 5.09 14.66 -14.71
CA LYS A 369 4.29 15.28 -13.64
C LYS A 369 4.32 16.80 -13.77
N PRO A 370 3.21 17.52 -13.55
CA PRO A 370 3.23 18.98 -13.54
C PRO A 370 4.20 19.52 -12.48
N PHE A 371 4.85 20.65 -12.76
CA PHE A 371 5.83 21.25 -11.84
C PHE A 371 5.48 22.68 -11.40
N LYS A 372 6.04 23.05 -10.24
CA LYS A 372 5.82 24.33 -9.55
C LYS A 372 6.09 25.54 -10.43
N ASP A 373 5.39 26.64 -10.17
CA ASP A 373 5.72 27.94 -10.74
C ASP A 373 6.98 28.54 -10.07
N GLU A 374 7.76 29.29 -10.85
CA GLU A 374 9.01 29.91 -10.40
C GLU A 374 8.97 31.43 -10.62
N PHE A 375 8.05 32.11 -9.93
CA PHE A 375 7.93 33.57 -10.03
C PHE A 375 9.13 34.30 -9.41
N ARG A 376 9.51 35.41 -10.06
CA ARG A 376 10.66 36.24 -9.70
C ARG A 376 10.30 37.73 -9.86
N PRO A 377 10.62 38.61 -8.90
CA PRO A 377 10.20 40.01 -8.93
C PRO A 377 10.90 40.83 -10.03
N ASN A 378 12.06 40.35 -10.48
CA ASN A 378 12.88 40.91 -11.55
C ASN A 378 12.56 40.34 -12.95
N LEU A 379 11.56 39.46 -13.08
CA LEU A 379 11.06 38.97 -14.37
C LEU A 379 9.59 39.37 -14.53
N SER A 380 9.32 40.19 -15.55
CA SER A 380 7.98 40.62 -15.96
C SER A 380 7.81 40.44 -17.47
N HIS A 381 6.56 40.32 -17.94
CA HIS A 381 6.22 40.30 -19.36
C HIS A 381 6.31 41.71 -19.94
N THR A 382 7.49 42.32 -19.88
CA THR A 382 7.77 43.67 -20.38
C THR A 382 8.68 43.57 -21.60
N GLY A 383 8.20 44.06 -22.75
CA GLY A 383 8.87 43.93 -24.04
C GLY A 383 8.27 42.83 -24.93
N ARG A 384 8.79 42.76 -26.15
CA ARG A 384 8.50 41.73 -27.16
C ARG A 384 9.49 40.58 -27.01
N GLY A 385 9.03 39.36 -27.24
CA GLY A 385 9.87 38.16 -27.22
C GLY A 385 10.12 37.59 -25.83
N VAL A 386 9.27 37.86 -24.83
CA VAL A 386 9.39 37.19 -23.52
C VAL A 386 8.88 35.76 -23.64
N LEU A 387 9.64 34.79 -23.11
CA LEU A 387 9.34 33.35 -23.18
C LEU A 387 8.84 32.85 -21.82
N SER A 388 7.63 32.30 -21.81
CA SER A 388 6.93 31.89 -20.59
C SER A 388 6.20 30.55 -20.74
N MET A 389 6.03 29.83 -19.64
CA MET A 389 5.26 28.58 -19.61
C MET A 389 3.76 28.81 -19.67
N ALA A 390 3.06 28.02 -20.50
CA ALA A 390 1.60 27.90 -20.42
C ALA A 390 1.22 26.94 -19.29
N ASN A 391 0.18 27.30 -18.53
CA ASN A 391 -0.34 26.51 -17.42
C ASN A 391 -1.88 26.60 -17.37
N SER A 392 -2.51 25.72 -16.60
CA SER A 392 -3.97 25.66 -16.41
C SER A 392 -4.38 26.05 -14.98
N GLY A 393 -3.49 26.75 -14.27
CA GLY A 393 -3.61 27.05 -12.85
C GLY A 393 -2.26 26.94 -12.12
N PRO A 394 -2.20 27.31 -10.83
CA PRO A 394 -0.94 27.32 -10.06
C PRO A 394 -0.25 25.95 -10.03
N ASN A 395 1.06 25.93 -10.26
CA ASN A 395 1.93 24.75 -10.24
C ASN A 395 1.56 23.65 -11.27
N THR A 396 0.96 24.02 -12.41
CA THR A 396 0.53 23.06 -13.46
C THR A 396 1.40 23.08 -14.73
N ASN A 397 2.66 23.52 -14.65
CA ASN A 397 3.54 23.62 -15.82
C ASN A 397 3.88 22.24 -16.42
N LYS A 398 3.86 22.13 -17.76
CA LYS A 398 4.15 20.90 -18.53
C LYS A 398 5.25 21.14 -19.60
N SER A 399 4.97 20.93 -20.89
CA SER A 399 5.86 21.28 -22.01
C SER A 399 5.43 22.52 -22.80
N GLN A 400 4.17 22.95 -22.68
CA GLN A 400 3.64 24.06 -23.46
C GLN A 400 4.25 25.41 -23.03
N PHE A 401 4.60 26.24 -24.00
CA PHE A 401 5.16 27.57 -23.79
C PHE A 401 4.57 28.57 -24.78
N PHE A 402 4.72 29.85 -24.47
CA PHE A 402 4.35 30.95 -25.36
C PHE A 402 5.41 32.04 -25.41
N ILE A 403 5.44 32.76 -26.52
CA ILE A 403 6.29 33.93 -26.75
C ILE A 403 5.38 35.16 -26.86
N THR A 404 5.70 36.24 -26.15
CA THR A 404 4.92 37.49 -26.21
C THR A 404 5.28 38.32 -27.44
N PHE A 405 4.27 38.94 -28.07
CA PHE A 405 4.47 39.93 -29.12
C PHE A 405 4.55 41.37 -28.58
N ARG A 406 4.01 41.61 -27.39
CA ARG A 406 3.95 42.90 -26.68
C ARG A 406 4.16 42.70 -25.17
N SER A 407 4.46 43.77 -24.44
CA SER A 407 4.33 43.82 -22.99
C SER A 407 2.91 43.44 -22.53
N CYS A 408 2.79 42.51 -21.57
CA CYS A 408 1.53 41.97 -21.08
C CYS A 408 1.54 41.78 -19.55
N ALA A 409 1.61 42.88 -18.79
CA ALA A 409 1.70 42.88 -17.32
C ALA A 409 0.59 42.07 -16.60
N TYR A 410 -0.58 41.86 -17.23
CA TYR A 410 -1.64 40.98 -16.74
C TYR A 410 -1.20 39.51 -16.51
N LEU A 411 -0.17 39.04 -17.23
CA LEU A 411 0.39 37.68 -17.14
C LEU A 411 1.43 37.53 -16.02
N ASP A 412 1.88 38.63 -15.42
CA ASP A 412 2.89 38.62 -14.36
C ASP A 412 2.36 37.89 -13.11
N LYS A 413 3.22 37.08 -12.50
CA LYS A 413 2.89 36.19 -11.37
C LYS A 413 1.78 35.15 -11.65
N LYS A 414 1.45 34.92 -12.93
CA LYS A 414 0.56 33.82 -13.36
C LYS A 414 1.30 32.79 -14.20
N HIS A 415 2.17 33.24 -15.09
CA HIS A 415 2.99 32.39 -15.95
C HIS A 415 4.47 32.53 -15.58
N THR A 416 5.17 31.41 -15.52
CA THR A 416 6.59 31.39 -15.19
C THR A 416 7.39 31.83 -16.41
N ILE A 417 8.01 33.01 -16.31
CA ILE A 417 8.94 33.53 -17.33
C ILE A 417 10.28 32.82 -17.16
N PHE A 418 10.81 32.24 -18.23
CA PHE A 418 12.06 31.48 -18.16
C PHE A 418 13.08 31.84 -19.25
N GLY A 419 12.75 32.75 -20.15
CA GLY A 419 13.72 33.27 -21.10
C GLY A 419 13.21 34.43 -21.93
N ARG A 420 13.96 34.75 -22.97
CA ARG A 420 13.63 35.75 -23.98
C ARG A 420 14.22 35.41 -25.35
N VAL A 421 13.58 35.88 -26.41
CA VAL A 421 14.14 35.90 -27.76
C VAL A 421 15.29 36.91 -27.81
N VAL A 422 16.44 36.49 -28.34
CA VAL A 422 17.64 37.34 -28.54
C VAL A 422 18.03 37.50 -30.01
N GLY A 423 17.46 36.69 -30.90
CA GLY A 423 17.66 36.80 -32.35
C GLY A 423 16.57 36.06 -33.11
N GLY A 424 16.36 36.44 -34.37
CA GLY A 424 15.21 35.97 -35.17
C GLY A 424 13.94 36.79 -34.97
N PHE A 425 14.04 38.07 -34.58
CA PHE A 425 12.88 38.96 -34.46
C PHE A 425 12.11 39.11 -35.78
N ASP A 426 12.79 38.96 -36.92
CA ASP A 426 12.17 38.93 -38.26
C ASP A 426 11.28 37.70 -38.42
N THR A 427 11.76 36.51 -38.02
CA THR A 427 10.95 35.29 -37.96
C THR A 427 9.78 35.43 -36.99
N LEU A 428 9.98 36.00 -35.79
CA LEU A 428 8.88 36.26 -34.84
C LEU A 428 7.80 37.18 -35.45
N THR A 429 8.21 38.14 -36.27
CA THR A 429 7.31 39.08 -36.98
C THR A 429 6.64 38.42 -38.19
N ALA A 430 7.33 37.53 -38.91
CA ALA A 430 6.74 36.71 -39.96
C ALA A 430 5.68 35.75 -39.39
N MET A 431 5.91 35.17 -38.20
CA MET A 431 4.93 34.33 -37.48
C MET A 431 3.71 35.14 -37.00
N GLU A 432 3.90 36.39 -36.56
CA GLU A 432 2.80 37.28 -36.17
C GLU A 432 1.94 37.76 -37.35
N ASN A 433 2.53 37.87 -38.53
CA ASN A 433 1.83 38.28 -39.75
C ASN A 433 1.00 37.15 -40.40
N VAL A 434 1.13 35.89 -39.94
CA VAL A 434 0.26 34.79 -40.38
C VAL A 434 -1.16 35.01 -39.87
N GLU A 435 -2.12 35.09 -40.79
CA GLU A 435 -3.54 35.16 -40.44
C GLU A 435 -3.96 33.94 -39.62
N SER A 436 -4.69 34.19 -38.54
CA SER A 436 -5.23 33.15 -37.65
C SER A 436 -6.76 33.16 -37.68
N ASP A 437 -7.38 32.01 -37.48
CA ASP A 437 -8.82 31.85 -37.44
C ASP A 437 -9.42 32.56 -36.22
N PRO A 438 -10.44 33.43 -36.39
CA PRO A 438 -10.96 34.28 -35.32
C PRO A 438 -11.84 33.55 -34.28
N LYS A 439 -12.14 32.26 -34.48
CA LYS A 439 -12.90 31.45 -33.52
C LYS A 439 -12.03 30.49 -32.72
N THR A 440 -10.90 30.07 -33.28
CA THR A 440 -10.02 29.03 -32.71
C THR A 440 -8.61 29.51 -32.40
N ASP A 441 -8.28 30.76 -32.71
CA ASP A 441 -6.93 31.37 -32.63
C ASP A 441 -5.85 30.58 -33.40
N ARG A 442 -6.23 29.64 -34.28
CA ARG A 442 -5.29 28.75 -35.00
C ARG A 442 -4.73 29.45 -36.25
N PRO A 443 -3.40 29.47 -36.47
CA PRO A 443 -2.82 29.94 -37.72
C PRO A 443 -3.40 29.22 -38.95
N LYS A 444 -3.76 29.96 -40.00
CA LYS A 444 -4.22 29.38 -41.28
C LYS A 444 -3.10 28.65 -42.01
N GLU A 445 -1.89 29.21 -41.95
CA GLU A 445 -0.67 28.52 -42.38
C GLU A 445 -0.04 27.83 -41.17
N GLU A 446 0.24 26.54 -41.29
CA GLU A 446 0.93 25.79 -40.23
C GLU A 446 2.31 26.40 -39.95
N ILE A 447 2.53 26.81 -38.71
CA ILE A 447 3.86 27.20 -38.22
C ILE A 447 4.37 26.06 -37.34
N ARG A 448 5.50 25.47 -37.71
CA ARG A 448 6.06 24.31 -37.00
C ARG A 448 7.53 24.49 -36.65
N ILE A 449 7.92 23.87 -35.54
CA ILE A 449 9.31 23.67 -35.13
C ILE A 449 9.81 22.42 -35.86
N CYS A 450 10.78 22.60 -36.74
CA CYS A 450 11.39 21.51 -37.51
C CYS A 450 12.42 20.74 -36.67
N ALA A 451 13.24 21.46 -35.90
CA ALA A 451 14.28 20.90 -35.04
C ALA A 451 14.65 21.87 -33.91
N THR A 452 15.18 21.35 -32.81
CA THR A 452 15.71 22.17 -31.70
C THR A 452 17.19 21.90 -31.43
N THR A 453 18.00 22.96 -31.37
CA THR A 453 19.46 22.88 -31.15
C THR A 453 19.83 23.61 -29.86
N VAL A 454 20.39 22.89 -28.90
CA VAL A 454 20.89 23.49 -27.65
C VAL A 454 22.36 23.90 -27.86
N PHE A 455 22.65 25.21 -27.80
CA PHE A 455 24.01 25.74 -27.96
C PHE A 455 24.80 25.72 -26.64
N VAL A 456 24.14 26.03 -25.53
CA VAL A 456 24.75 26.10 -24.21
C VAL A 456 23.80 25.43 -23.22
N ASP A 457 24.22 24.27 -22.71
CA ASP A 457 23.58 23.61 -21.58
C ASP A 457 24.38 23.91 -20.29
N PRO A 458 23.88 24.79 -19.40
CA PRO A 458 24.60 25.12 -18.17
C PRO A 458 24.50 24.01 -17.10
N TYR A 459 23.65 23.00 -17.30
CA TYR A 459 23.46 21.93 -16.33
C TYR A 459 24.47 20.80 -16.46
N GLU A 460 25.04 20.55 -17.66
CA GLU A 460 26.13 19.57 -17.81
C GLU A 460 27.37 19.99 -17.00
N GLU A 461 27.68 21.29 -16.99
CA GLU A 461 28.76 21.82 -16.16
C GLU A 461 28.44 21.69 -14.66
N ALA A 462 27.20 21.93 -14.24
CA ALA A 462 26.77 21.78 -12.84
C ALA A 462 26.86 20.31 -12.38
N ASP A 463 26.36 19.38 -13.21
CA ASP A 463 26.44 17.94 -12.94
C ASP A 463 27.91 17.47 -12.86
N ALA A 464 28.77 17.97 -13.75
CA ALA A 464 30.21 17.69 -13.71
C ALA A 464 30.89 18.28 -12.46
N GLN A 465 30.54 19.49 -12.02
CA GLN A 465 31.06 20.10 -10.80
C GLN A 465 30.66 19.30 -9.55
N ILE A 466 29.38 18.92 -9.42
CA ILE A 466 28.88 18.12 -8.30
C ILE A 466 29.55 16.75 -8.26
N ALA A 467 29.73 16.11 -9.42
CA ALA A 467 30.47 14.85 -9.52
C ALA A 467 31.96 14.99 -9.13
N GLN A 468 32.60 16.13 -9.43
CA GLN A 468 33.97 16.42 -8.99
C GLN A 468 34.05 16.70 -7.48
N GLU A 469 33.13 17.47 -6.91
CA GLU A 469 33.10 17.73 -5.47
C GLU A 469 32.83 16.46 -4.67
N ARG A 470 31.83 15.65 -5.05
CA ARG A 470 31.58 14.35 -4.39
C ARG A 470 32.81 13.43 -4.43
N LYS A 471 33.55 13.39 -5.55
CA LYS A 471 34.82 12.65 -5.65
C LYS A 471 35.91 13.21 -4.74
N LYS A 472 36.04 14.53 -4.63
CA LYS A 472 37.01 15.19 -3.72
C LYS A 472 36.68 14.90 -2.26
N THR A 473 35.41 15.02 -1.85
CA THR A 473 34.97 14.73 -0.48
C THR A 473 35.22 13.27 -0.11
N GLN A 474 34.91 12.32 -1.00
CA GLN A 474 35.22 10.90 -0.78
C GLN A 474 36.72 10.67 -0.54
N GLN A 475 37.58 11.25 -1.38
CA GLN A 475 39.05 11.16 -1.23
C GLN A 475 39.60 11.84 0.04
N GLN A 476 38.88 12.81 0.61
CA GLN A 476 39.28 13.50 1.85
C GLN A 476 38.83 12.76 3.12
N VAL A 477 37.79 11.92 3.05
CA VAL A 477 37.32 11.11 4.19
C VAL A 477 38.16 9.84 4.40
N ASP A 478 38.68 9.24 3.33
CA ASP A 478 39.55 8.05 3.37
C ASP A 478 40.80 8.17 4.28
N PRO A 479 41.55 9.30 4.34
CA PRO A 479 42.69 9.44 5.25
C PRO A 479 42.30 9.60 6.73
N GLU A 480 41.16 10.21 7.08
CA GLU A 480 40.74 10.34 8.49
C GLU A 480 40.18 9.02 9.05
N ALA A 481 39.50 8.23 8.23
CA ALA A 481 38.95 6.93 8.62
C ALA A 481 40.03 5.92 9.07
N LYS A 482 41.29 6.09 8.65
CA LYS A 482 42.41 5.20 9.02
C LYS A 482 43.13 5.57 10.32
N VAL A 483 42.84 6.71 10.94
CA VAL A 483 43.56 7.19 12.15
C VAL A 483 42.77 6.97 13.45
N LYS A 484 41.50 6.56 13.38
CA LYS A 484 40.62 6.34 14.56
C LYS A 484 40.10 4.90 14.70
N THR A 485 40.99 3.92 14.53
CA THR A 485 40.69 2.49 14.79
C THR A 485 41.63 1.89 15.85
N SER A 486 41.82 2.60 16.97
CA SER A 486 42.34 2.00 18.21
C SER A 486 41.19 1.35 18.98
N GLN A 487 41.24 0.02 19.12
CA GLN A 487 40.22 -0.77 19.84
C GLN A 487 40.08 -0.32 21.31
N PRO A 488 38.86 -0.23 21.87
CA PRO A 488 38.66 -0.14 23.32
C PRO A 488 39.00 -1.49 23.96
N GLN A 489 39.87 -1.49 24.98
CA GLN A 489 40.09 -2.68 25.82
C GLN A 489 38.86 -2.94 26.71
N PRO A 490 38.55 -4.20 27.05
CA PRO A 490 37.45 -4.53 27.96
C PRO A 490 37.84 -4.21 29.41
N GLY A 491 37.57 -2.99 29.86
CA GLY A 491 37.86 -2.62 31.25
C GLY A 491 37.43 -1.20 31.65
N SER A 492 36.51 -1.15 32.62
CA SER A 492 36.20 -0.02 33.51
C SER A 492 35.15 1.03 33.09
N GLN A 493 34.37 1.40 34.11
CA GLN A 493 33.47 2.56 34.25
C GLN A 493 32.15 2.54 33.46
N GLY A 494 31.05 2.40 34.21
CA GLY A 494 29.68 2.60 33.73
C GLY A 494 29.36 4.08 33.42
N PRO A 495 28.11 4.40 33.03
CA PRO A 495 27.75 5.73 32.56
C PRO A 495 28.05 6.81 33.60
N GLN A 496 28.86 7.81 33.22
CA GLN A 496 29.12 8.95 34.10
C GLN A 496 27.81 9.70 34.38
N THR A 497 27.40 9.70 35.64
CA THR A 497 26.26 10.46 36.12
C THR A 497 26.60 11.95 36.10
N TYR A 498 26.03 12.67 35.12
CA TYR A 498 26.20 14.12 35.03
C TYR A 498 25.42 14.81 36.16
N ARG A 499 26.10 14.99 37.32
CA ARG A 499 25.67 15.71 38.54
C ARG A 499 24.21 15.49 39.00
N GLN A 500 24.04 14.82 40.13
CA GLN A 500 22.82 14.99 40.94
C GLN A 500 22.75 16.43 41.48
N GLY A 501 22.11 17.33 40.75
CA GLY A 501 21.96 18.74 41.14
C GLY A 501 21.07 19.52 40.19
N VAL A 502 19.88 19.89 40.67
CA VAL A 502 18.86 20.57 39.85
C VAL A 502 19.16 22.06 39.71
N GLY A 503 19.66 22.47 38.54
CA GLY A 503 19.72 23.88 38.12
C GLY A 503 20.80 24.73 38.79
N LYS A 504 21.27 25.77 38.07
CA LYS A 504 22.35 26.68 38.51
C LYS A 504 21.98 27.66 39.64
N TYR A 505 20.78 27.56 40.22
CA TYR A 505 20.21 28.58 41.11
C TYR A 505 19.72 28.07 42.48
N ILE A 506 19.95 26.80 42.83
CA ILE A 506 19.59 26.25 44.15
C ILE A 506 20.88 25.99 44.93
N ASN A 507 21.05 26.69 46.05
CA ASN A 507 22.26 26.62 46.87
C ASN A 507 22.04 25.67 48.07
N PRO A 508 22.64 24.47 48.09
CA PRO A 508 22.26 23.39 49.03
C PRO A 508 22.62 23.66 50.50
N ALA A 509 23.36 24.73 50.79
CA ALA A 509 23.65 25.17 52.15
C ALA A 509 22.41 25.75 52.89
N ALA A 510 21.38 26.18 52.16
CA ALA A 510 20.17 26.77 52.77
C ALA A 510 19.24 25.74 53.46
N THR A 511 19.42 24.45 53.19
CA THR A 511 18.49 23.38 53.65
C THR A 511 19.00 22.63 54.89
N LYS A 512 20.11 23.06 55.51
CA LYS A 512 20.61 22.48 56.77
C LYS A 512 20.29 23.35 57.99
N ARG A 513 19.03 23.34 58.43
CA ARG A 513 18.65 23.63 59.82
C ARG A 513 17.48 22.74 60.26
N ALA A 514 17.62 22.16 61.44
CA ALA A 514 16.61 21.48 62.25
C ALA A 514 15.80 20.36 61.57
N ALA A 515 16.30 19.13 61.73
CA ALA A 515 15.46 17.95 61.82
C ALA A 515 15.76 17.27 63.16
N GLU A 516 14.92 17.51 64.17
CA GLU A 516 14.92 16.78 65.45
C GLU A 516 13.53 16.91 66.11
N GLU A 517 13.06 15.79 66.65
CA GLU A 517 11.89 15.58 67.55
C GLU A 517 10.44 15.65 66.99
N GLU A 518 9.81 14.47 66.97
CA GLU A 518 8.36 14.16 67.11
C GLU A 518 7.94 14.24 68.60
N PRO A 519 6.65 14.16 69.04
CA PRO A 519 5.39 13.94 68.30
C PRO A 519 4.19 14.86 68.70
N SER A 520 2.99 14.55 68.19
CA SER A 520 1.65 14.61 68.87
C SER A 520 0.53 15.56 68.36
N THR A 521 -0.57 14.93 67.91
CA THR A 521 -2.02 15.20 68.13
C THR A 521 -2.68 16.59 67.96
N SER A 522 -3.75 16.58 67.13
CA SER A 522 -5.11 17.12 67.34
C SER A 522 -5.58 18.45 66.69
N THR A 523 -6.60 18.30 65.81
CA THR A 523 -7.85 19.07 65.63
C THR A 523 -7.94 20.59 65.32
N ALA A 524 -8.94 20.92 64.47
CA ALA A 524 -9.82 22.12 64.44
C ALA A 524 -9.51 23.39 63.59
N VAL A 525 -10.04 23.37 62.35
CA VAL A 525 -10.87 24.38 61.62
C VAL A 525 -11.50 25.54 62.46
N PRO A 526 -11.86 26.75 61.93
CA PRO A 526 -11.30 27.67 60.90
C PRO A 526 -11.24 29.17 61.37
N THR A 527 -10.87 30.14 60.50
CA THR A 527 -11.74 31.35 60.21
C THR A 527 -11.24 32.31 59.09
N ALA A 528 -12.24 32.92 58.42
CA ALA A 528 -12.28 34.23 57.73
C ALA A 528 -11.37 34.58 56.52
N LYS A 529 -12.01 35.08 55.45
CA LYS A 529 -11.41 35.60 54.20
C LYS A 529 -11.37 37.14 54.15
N LYS A 530 -10.38 37.71 53.46
CA LYS A 530 -10.56 38.86 52.54
C LYS A 530 -9.67 38.68 51.29
N LYS A 531 -10.22 38.94 50.09
CA LYS A 531 -9.47 39.08 48.81
C LYS A 531 -8.95 40.52 48.69
N PRO A 532 -7.88 40.78 47.93
CA PRO A 532 -8.11 41.31 46.57
C PRO A 532 -7.09 40.89 45.48
N SER A 533 -7.48 41.18 44.23
CA SER A 533 -6.67 41.44 43.02
C SER A 533 -5.60 40.45 42.54
N ARG A 534 -5.84 39.86 41.36
CA ARG A 534 -4.78 39.36 40.46
C ARG A 534 -4.38 40.50 39.50
N GLY A 535 -3.20 41.09 39.70
CA GLY A 535 -2.49 41.83 38.67
C GLY A 535 -1.33 40.98 38.16
N PHE A 536 -1.38 40.53 36.90
CA PHE A 536 -0.31 39.76 36.28
C PHE A 536 0.76 40.75 35.77
N GLY A 537 1.99 40.61 36.27
CA GLY A 537 3.08 41.53 36.00
C GLY A 537 3.62 41.42 34.57
N ASP A 538 4.29 42.49 34.15
CA ASP A 538 4.88 42.72 32.82
C ASP A 538 5.81 41.60 32.31
N PHE A 539 5.81 41.38 30.98
CA PHE A 539 6.58 40.37 30.26
C PHE A 539 7.55 41.00 29.23
N SER A 540 8.02 42.22 29.49
CA SER A 540 8.92 43.01 28.63
C SER A 540 10.35 42.46 28.43
N SER A 541 10.58 41.16 28.71
CA SER A 541 11.88 40.49 28.53
C SER A 541 11.79 39.01 28.15
N TRP A 542 10.72 38.57 27.47
CA TRP A 542 10.60 37.23 26.86
C TRP A 542 10.36 37.36 25.35
#